data_AF-X0TWF3-F1
#
_entry.id   AF-X0TWF3-F1
#
_cell.length_a   1.000
_cell.length_b   1.000
_cell.length_c   1.000
_cell.angle_alpha   90.00
_cell.angle_beta   90.00
_cell.angle_gamma   90.00
#
_symmetry.space_group_name_H-M   'P 1'
#
loop_
_entity.id
_entity.type
_entity.pdbx_description
1 polymer ?
#
loop_
_entity_poly.entity_id
_entity_poly.type
_entity_poly.pdbx_seq_one_letter_code
_entity_poly.pdbx_strand_id
1 'polypeptide(L)'
;MNKTIGAISLYGSKREIEAAEEALNEHLAELAMDRLGTDTDLSEAEIRPRIQEIFDHRKLKADILYNGNGVWSKKRIIRNLKQIVKAGVLYREDKPGYVPIGSMLRIPSTGKTILTKYFYEFLHLCCGSIAHYNINGWVAEYPTVEDLRAFFQKNEFGRRVLDHIPDWKTDVKIIVREIESILEI
;
A
#
# COMPACT_ATOMS: atom_id res chain seq x y z
N MET A 1 10.40 -1.75 -15.71
CA MET A 1 9.74 -1.40 -16.98
C MET A 1 8.45 -0.68 -16.66
N ASN A 2 7.89 0.08 -17.60
CA ASN A 2 6.58 0.71 -17.46
C ASN A 2 5.71 0.45 -18.71
N LYS A 3 4.38 0.43 -18.51
CA LYS A 3 3.39 0.39 -19.58
C LYS A 3 2.17 1.21 -19.19
N THR A 4 1.55 1.90 -20.15
CA THR A 4 0.38 2.75 -19.91
C THR A 4 -0.80 2.24 -20.73
N ILE A 5 -1.98 2.16 -20.10
CA ILE A 5 -3.25 1.72 -20.69
C ILE A 5 -4.29 2.78 -20.28
N GLY A 6 -4.55 3.74 -21.17
CA GLY A 6 -5.39 4.90 -20.84
C GLY A 6 -4.85 5.67 -19.63
N ALA A 7 -5.66 5.81 -18.58
CA ALA A 7 -5.30 6.46 -17.32
C ALA A 7 -4.47 5.57 -16.36
N ILE A 8 -4.30 4.28 -16.67
CA ILE A 8 -3.59 3.32 -15.82
C ILE A 8 -2.14 3.22 -16.25
N SER A 9 -1.21 3.33 -15.29
CA SER A 9 0.22 3.06 -15.49
C SER A 9 0.66 1.87 -14.66
N LEU A 10 1.36 0.94 -15.30
CA LEU A 10 1.85 -0.32 -14.72
C LEU A 10 3.37 -0.28 -14.64
N TYR A 11 3.92 -0.67 -13.50
CA TYR A 11 5.36 -0.77 -13.27
C TYR A 11 5.72 -2.15 -12.71
N GLY A 12 6.84 -2.71 -13.16
CA GLY A 12 7.32 -4.01 -12.70
C GLY A 12 8.25 -4.68 -13.69
N SER A 13 8.43 -5.99 -13.52
CA SER A 13 9.02 -6.86 -14.54
C SER A 13 8.06 -7.07 -15.71
N LYS A 14 8.58 -7.48 -16.88
CA LYS A 14 7.78 -7.76 -18.08
C LYS A 14 6.59 -8.68 -17.78
N ARG A 15 6.86 -9.80 -17.11
CA ARG A 15 5.84 -10.79 -16.74
C ARG A 15 4.77 -10.23 -15.80
N GLU A 16 5.14 -9.35 -14.88
CA GLU A 16 4.20 -8.75 -13.94
C GLU A 16 3.30 -7.72 -14.62
N ILE A 17 3.85 -6.95 -15.56
CA ILE A 17 3.10 -5.98 -16.36
C ILE A 17 2.12 -6.71 -17.28
N GLU A 18 2.55 -7.76 -17.98
CA GLU A 18 1.69 -8.55 -18.87
C GLU A 18 0.52 -9.19 -18.10
N ALA A 19 0.80 -9.79 -16.94
CA ALA A 19 -0.24 -10.38 -16.09
C ALA A 19 -1.21 -9.33 -15.52
N ALA A 20 -0.73 -8.14 -15.18
CA ALA A 20 -1.59 -7.05 -14.70
C ALA A 20 -2.44 -6.46 -15.83
N GLU A 21 -1.87 -6.30 -17.02
CA GLU A 21 -2.60 -5.87 -18.20
C GLU A 21 -3.70 -6.85 -18.59
N GLU A 22 -3.41 -8.15 -18.66
CA GLU A 22 -4.39 -9.19 -18.97
C GLU A 22 -5.56 -9.15 -17.97
N ALA A 23 -5.26 -9.15 -16.68
CA ALA A 23 -6.27 -9.08 -15.62
C ALA A 23 -7.11 -7.80 -15.67
N LEU A 24 -6.51 -6.66 -16.03
CA LEU A 24 -7.23 -5.40 -16.18
C LEU A 24 -8.08 -5.39 -17.44
N ASN A 25 -7.59 -5.89 -18.56
CA ASN A 25 -8.35 -5.91 -19.82
C ASN A 25 -9.57 -6.83 -19.74
N GLU A 26 -9.47 -7.99 -19.11
CA GLU A 26 -10.62 -8.89 -18.91
C GLU A 26 -11.77 -8.20 -18.16
N HIS A 27 -11.46 -7.56 -17.04
CA HIS A 27 -12.49 -6.92 -16.21
C HIS A 27 -12.87 -5.50 -16.67
N LEU A 28 -11.97 -4.75 -17.31
CA LEU A 28 -12.31 -3.45 -17.91
C LEU A 28 -13.18 -3.64 -19.15
N ALA A 29 -12.99 -4.72 -19.92
CA ALA A 29 -13.88 -5.07 -21.03
C ALA A 29 -15.30 -5.42 -20.54
N GLU A 30 -15.43 -6.15 -19.44
CA GLU A 30 -16.74 -6.40 -18.79
C GLU A 30 -17.40 -5.09 -18.33
N LEU A 31 -16.62 -4.13 -17.84
CA LEU A 31 -17.12 -2.81 -17.43
C LEU A 31 -17.47 -1.89 -18.62
N ALA A 32 -16.78 -2.04 -19.75
CA ALA A 32 -17.07 -1.31 -20.99
C ALA A 32 -18.27 -1.89 -21.76
N MET A 33 -18.50 -3.21 -21.67
CA MET A 33 -19.62 -3.90 -22.31
C MET A 33 -20.98 -3.54 -21.70
N ASP A 34 -21.02 -3.10 -20.43
CA ASP A 34 -22.26 -2.67 -19.77
C ASP A 34 -22.72 -1.25 -20.19
N ARG A 35 -21.90 -0.50 -20.95
CA ARG A 35 -22.22 0.87 -21.40
C ARG A 35 -21.66 1.18 -22.81
N LEU A 36 -22.31 0.61 -23.83
CA LEU A 36 -22.29 1.15 -25.19
C LEU A 36 -23.10 2.46 -25.21
N GLY A 37 -22.45 3.54 -24.78
CA GLY A 37 -22.97 4.90 -24.74
C GLY A 37 -21.86 5.83 -24.31
N THR A 38 -21.28 6.53 -25.28
CA THR A 38 -20.27 7.57 -25.16
C THR A 38 -20.50 8.51 -23.97
N ASP A 39 -19.72 8.34 -22.91
CA ASP A 39 -19.33 9.24 -21.80
C ASP A 39 -19.18 8.40 -20.53
N THR A 40 -17.99 7.82 -20.34
CA THR A 40 -17.64 7.10 -19.10
C THR A 40 -17.28 8.09 -17.99
N ASP A 41 -18.28 8.76 -17.43
CA ASP A 41 -18.20 9.54 -16.18
C ASP A 41 -18.20 8.61 -14.95
N LEU A 42 -17.38 7.54 -14.96
CA LEU A 42 -17.07 6.88 -13.69
C LEU A 42 -16.02 7.74 -12.99
N SER A 43 -16.39 8.27 -11.83
CA SER A 43 -15.49 9.08 -11.03
C SER A 43 -14.28 8.25 -10.59
N GLU A 44 -13.13 8.88 -10.37
CA GLU A 44 -11.93 8.21 -9.85
C GLU A 44 -12.24 7.42 -8.55
N ALA A 45 -13.17 7.95 -7.74
CA ALA A 45 -13.68 7.31 -6.54
C ALA A 45 -14.35 5.93 -6.77
N GLU A 46 -14.89 5.67 -7.96
CA GLU A 46 -15.56 4.41 -8.30
C GLU A 46 -14.63 3.41 -8.97
N ILE A 47 -13.66 3.91 -9.76
CA ILE A 47 -12.73 3.06 -10.51
C ILE A 47 -11.66 2.44 -9.59
N ARG A 48 -11.12 3.23 -8.65
CA ARG A 48 -10.00 2.79 -7.80
C ARG A 48 -10.32 1.55 -6.95
N PRO A 49 -11.49 1.43 -6.28
CA PRO A 49 -11.86 0.23 -5.55
C PRO A 49 -11.94 -1.02 -6.44
N ARG A 50 -12.45 -0.88 -7.67
CA ARG A 50 -12.53 -1.99 -8.63
C ARG A 50 -11.14 -2.48 -9.04
N ILE A 51 -10.23 -1.55 -9.35
CA ILE A 51 -8.83 -1.91 -9.62
C ILE A 51 -8.22 -2.62 -8.40
N GLN A 52 -8.47 -2.14 -7.19
CA GLN A 52 -8.01 -2.80 -5.96
C GLN A 52 -8.56 -4.22 -5.80
N GLU A 53 -9.83 -4.46 -6.14
CA GLU A 53 -10.43 -5.81 -6.10
C GLU A 53 -9.73 -6.76 -7.08
N ILE A 54 -9.46 -6.31 -8.31
CA ILE A 54 -8.72 -7.09 -9.32
C ILE A 54 -7.31 -7.40 -8.81
N PHE A 55 -6.63 -6.39 -8.28
CA PHE A 55 -5.30 -6.51 -7.67
C PHE A 55 -5.29 -7.64 -6.63
N ASP A 56 -6.26 -7.62 -5.72
CA ASP A 56 -6.38 -8.58 -4.63
C ASP A 56 -6.87 -9.96 -5.05
N HIS A 57 -7.69 -10.06 -6.09
CA HIS A 57 -8.22 -11.33 -6.60
C HIS A 57 -7.15 -12.08 -7.39
N ARG A 58 -6.51 -11.40 -8.35
CA ARG A 58 -5.47 -11.96 -9.22
C ARG A 58 -4.09 -11.99 -8.57
N LYS A 59 -3.94 -11.43 -7.35
CA LYS A 59 -2.68 -11.37 -6.59
C LYS A 59 -1.55 -10.74 -7.42
N LEU A 60 -1.88 -9.63 -8.09
CA LEU A 60 -0.94 -8.93 -8.95
C LEU A 60 0.29 -8.50 -8.15
N LYS A 61 1.44 -8.38 -8.83
CA LYS A 61 2.70 -7.94 -8.22
C LYS A 61 3.22 -6.63 -8.78
N ALA A 62 2.76 -6.24 -9.97
CA ALA A 62 3.05 -4.95 -10.55
C ALA A 62 2.51 -3.82 -9.66
N ASP A 63 3.20 -2.69 -9.68
CA ASP A 63 2.68 -1.45 -9.12
C ASP A 63 1.72 -0.84 -10.12
N ILE A 64 0.51 -0.50 -9.66
CA ILE A 64 -0.58 -0.01 -10.48
C ILE A 64 -0.87 1.41 -10.04
N LEU A 65 -0.79 2.36 -10.96
CA LEU A 65 -1.13 3.76 -10.73
C LEU A 65 -2.33 4.11 -11.60
N TYR A 66 -3.31 4.82 -11.03
CA TYR A 66 -4.42 5.43 -11.77
C TYR A 66 -4.26 6.95 -11.68
N ASN A 67 -4.21 7.64 -12.82
CA ASN A 67 -3.91 9.09 -12.89
C ASN A 67 -2.64 9.48 -12.13
N GLY A 68 -1.60 8.63 -12.17
CA GLY A 68 -0.35 8.85 -11.44
C GLY A 68 -0.40 8.53 -9.94
N ASN A 69 -1.57 8.18 -9.39
CA ASN A 69 -1.74 7.82 -7.98
C ASN A 69 -1.79 6.30 -7.80
N GLY A 70 -0.89 5.76 -6.97
CA GLY A 70 -0.82 4.33 -6.68
C GLY A 70 -2.12 3.76 -6.12
N VAL A 71 -2.56 2.62 -6.65
CA VAL A 71 -3.65 1.78 -6.14
C VAL A 71 -3.03 0.64 -5.35
N TRP A 72 -3.53 0.41 -4.14
CA TRP A 72 -2.89 -0.48 -3.17
C TRP A 72 -3.66 -1.78 -2.98
N SER A 73 -2.95 -2.89 -2.86
CA SER A 73 -3.51 -4.19 -2.49
C SER A 73 -3.86 -4.21 -1.01
N LYS A 74 -5.17 -4.20 -0.71
CA LYS A 74 -5.68 -4.31 0.65
C LYS A 74 -5.23 -5.61 1.29
N LYS A 75 -5.35 -6.76 0.60
CA LYS A 75 -4.93 -8.06 1.15
C LYS A 75 -3.46 -8.10 1.57
N ARG A 76 -2.56 -7.45 0.83
CA ARG A 76 -1.12 -7.41 1.17
C ARG A 76 -0.89 -6.60 2.45
N ILE A 77 -1.49 -5.42 2.55
CA ILE A 77 -1.38 -4.53 3.71
C ILE A 77 -1.96 -5.20 4.96
N ILE A 78 -3.22 -5.67 4.88
CA ILE A 78 -3.91 -6.28 6.02
C ILE A 78 -3.22 -7.56 6.50
N ARG A 79 -2.65 -8.36 5.60
CA ARG A 79 -1.85 -9.53 5.99
C ARG A 79 -0.63 -9.12 6.82
N ASN A 80 0.08 -8.06 6.41
CA ASN A 80 1.25 -7.60 7.14
C ASN A 80 0.87 -6.96 8.48
N LEU A 81 -0.23 -6.19 8.52
CA LEU A 81 -0.78 -5.67 9.77
C LEU A 81 -1.09 -6.78 10.77
N LYS A 82 -1.78 -7.85 10.35
CA LYS A 82 -2.06 -8.99 11.24
C LYS A 82 -0.80 -9.66 11.80
N GLN A 83 0.29 -9.67 11.04
CA GLN A 83 1.58 -10.17 11.54
C GLN A 83 2.19 -9.24 12.60
N ILE A 84 2.08 -7.93 12.41
CA ILE A 84 2.53 -6.90 13.36
C ILE A 84 1.70 -6.99 14.65
N VAL A 85 0.36 -6.99 14.54
CA VAL A 85 -0.55 -7.12 15.69
C VAL A 85 -0.27 -8.39 16.48
N LYS A 86 -0.07 -9.53 15.81
CA LYS A 86 0.30 -10.78 16.48
C LYS A 86 1.65 -10.70 17.20
N ALA A 87 2.59 -9.91 16.70
CA ALA A 87 3.92 -9.77 17.29
C ALA A 87 3.96 -8.71 18.40
N GLY A 88 3.05 -7.73 18.40
CA GLY A 88 3.08 -6.56 19.30
C GLY A 88 4.10 -5.48 18.92
N VAL A 89 5.01 -5.79 17.99
CA VAL A 89 6.13 -4.94 17.59
C VAL A 89 6.28 -4.91 16.08
N LEU A 90 6.91 -3.87 15.55
CA LEU A 90 7.15 -3.69 14.12
C LEU A 90 8.52 -4.19 13.65
N TYR A 91 9.41 -4.52 14.59
CA TYR A 91 10.70 -5.15 14.33
C TYR A 91 11.07 -6.14 15.44
N ARG A 92 12.04 -6.99 15.13
CA ARG A 92 12.50 -8.07 16.00
C ARG A 92 13.95 -7.87 16.41
N GLU A 93 14.17 -7.39 17.63
CA GLU A 93 15.51 -7.24 18.21
C GLU A 93 16.28 -8.58 18.29
N ASP A 94 15.56 -9.70 18.50
CA ASP A 94 16.11 -11.06 18.57
C ASP A 94 16.72 -11.56 17.23
N LYS A 95 16.49 -10.83 16.14
CA LYS A 95 16.99 -11.18 14.80
C LYS A 95 17.71 -9.99 14.19
N PRO A 96 19.04 -9.85 14.33
CA PRO A 96 19.75 -8.73 13.73
C PRO A 96 19.52 -8.71 12.21
N GLY A 97 19.10 -7.55 11.70
CA GLY A 97 19.18 -7.26 10.27
C GLY A 97 20.64 -6.98 9.89
N TYR A 98 20.94 -6.92 8.60
CA TYR A 98 22.30 -6.64 8.13
C TYR A 98 22.27 -5.65 6.98
N VAL A 99 22.99 -4.54 7.10
CA VAL A 99 23.22 -3.58 6.01
C VAL A 99 24.56 -3.93 5.35
N PRO A 100 24.59 -4.20 4.03
CA PRO A 100 25.84 -4.45 3.33
C PRO A 100 26.68 -3.17 3.22
N ILE A 101 27.99 -3.30 3.44
CA ILE A 101 28.99 -2.27 3.17
C ILE A 101 29.98 -2.83 2.15
N GLY A 102 29.88 -2.34 0.91
CA GLY A 102 30.57 -2.94 -0.22
C GLY A 102 30.15 -4.40 -0.44
N SER A 103 31.02 -5.19 -1.07
CA SER A 103 30.75 -6.60 -1.39
C SER A 103 31.08 -7.56 -0.26
N MET A 104 31.83 -7.14 0.77
CA MET A 104 32.44 -8.05 1.75
C MET A 104 32.05 -7.78 3.21
N LEU A 105 31.49 -6.62 3.57
CA LEU A 105 31.15 -6.28 4.94
C LEU A 105 29.64 -6.19 5.14
N ARG A 106 29.18 -6.51 6.36
CA ARG A 106 27.80 -6.35 6.80
C ARG A 106 27.80 -5.82 8.22
N ILE A 107 27.12 -4.70 8.47
CA ILE A 107 26.90 -4.18 9.83
C ILE A 107 25.53 -4.64 10.31
N PRO A 108 25.40 -5.13 11.57
CA PRO A 108 24.10 -5.37 12.18
C PRO A 108 23.26 -4.10 12.13
N SER A 109 22.10 -4.15 11.49
CA SER A 109 21.10 -3.08 11.61
C SER A 109 20.23 -3.32 12.83
N THR A 110 19.38 -2.35 13.15
CA THR A 110 18.18 -2.60 13.96
C THR A 110 17.49 -3.88 13.48
N GLY A 111 16.89 -4.61 14.42
CA GLY A 111 16.34 -5.94 14.22
C GLY A 111 15.48 -6.08 12.97
N LYS A 112 15.33 -7.30 12.44
CA LYS A 112 14.60 -7.58 11.20
C LYS A 112 13.18 -7.00 11.30
N THR A 113 12.87 -6.06 10.43
CA THR A 113 11.54 -5.44 10.38
C THR A 113 10.47 -6.46 10.01
N ILE A 114 9.38 -6.47 10.78
CA ILE A 114 8.14 -7.18 10.44
C ILE A 114 7.34 -6.30 9.47
N LEU A 115 7.40 -4.98 9.63
CA LEU A 115 6.87 -4.03 8.66
C LEU A 115 7.54 -4.29 7.31
N THR A 116 6.72 -4.52 6.29
CA THR A 116 7.19 -4.70 4.92
C THR A 116 7.39 -3.35 4.26
N LYS A 117 8.33 -3.28 3.31
CA LYS A 117 8.52 -2.09 2.46
C LYS A 117 7.21 -1.61 1.82
N TYR A 118 6.39 -2.53 1.33
CA TYR A 118 5.10 -2.20 0.71
C TYR A 118 4.12 -1.52 1.69
N PHE A 119 4.02 -2.00 2.92
CA PHE A 119 3.15 -1.37 3.92
C PHE A 119 3.74 -0.04 4.40
N TYR A 120 5.06 0.05 4.57
CA TYR A 120 5.74 1.32 4.85
C TYR A 120 5.47 2.39 3.75
N GLU A 121 5.60 2.03 2.47
CA GLU A 121 5.33 2.96 1.37
C GLU A 121 3.87 3.43 1.36
N PHE A 122 2.92 2.56 1.73
CA PHE A 122 1.53 2.96 1.93
C PHE A 122 1.39 4.01 3.05
N LEU A 123 2.02 3.79 4.20
CA LEU A 123 1.97 4.73 5.33
C LEU A 123 2.58 6.10 4.95
N HIS A 124 3.74 6.07 4.29
CA HIS A 124 4.44 7.26 3.82
C HIS A 124 3.65 8.03 2.76
N LEU A 125 3.13 7.35 1.73
CA LEU A 125 2.51 8.00 0.57
C LEU A 125 1.02 8.31 0.74
N CYS A 126 0.36 7.70 1.73
CA CYS A 126 -1.10 7.82 1.88
C CYS A 126 -1.57 8.27 3.25
N CYS A 127 -0.81 8.01 4.32
CA CYS A 127 -1.30 8.22 5.69
C CYS A 127 -0.73 9.48 6.36
N GLY A 128 0.09 10.24 5.65
CA GLY A 128 0.69 11.46 6.16
C GLY A 128 1.87 11.20 7.10
N SER A 129 2.76 10.30 6.68
CA SER A 129 4.07 10.14 7.31
C SER A 129 5.15 10.74 6.41
N ILE A 130 5.86 11.77 6.89
CA ILE A 130 6.78 12.60 6.09
C ILE A 130 8.20 12.62 6.65
N ALA A 131 8.38 12.46 7.96
CA ALA A 131 9.67 12.65 8.62
C ALA A 131 10.63 11.45 8.46
N HIS A 132 10.12 10.29 8.03
CA HIS A 132 10.88 9.05 8.03
C HIS A 132 11.35 8.71 6.61
N TYR A 133 12.62 9.02 6.32
CA TYR A 133 13.23 8.82 4.98
C TYR A 133 13.34 7.34 4.55
N ASN A 134 13.18 6.40 5.48
CA ASN A 134 13.18 4.97 5.21
C ASN A 134 12.43 4.18 6.29
N ILE A 135 12.17 2.91 6.00
CA ILE A 135 11.45 1.99 6.88
C ILE A 135 12.08 1.83 8.26
N ASN A 136 13.42 1.91 8.38
CA ASN A 136 14.10 1.74 9.66
C ASN A 136 13.89 2.97 10.55
N GLY A 137 13.91 4.17 9.97
CA GLY A 137 13.56 5.40 10.69
C GLY A 137 12.10 5.41 11.15
N TRP A 138 11.20 4.85 10.33
CA TRP A 138 9.79 4.73 10.70
C TRP A 138 9.60 3.79 11.89
N VAL A 139 10.22 2.62 11.85
CA VAL A 139 10.09 1.62 12.91
C VAL A 139 10.86 2.00 14.19
N ALA A 140 11.88 2.85 14.09
CA ALA A 140 12.54 3.42 15.25
C ALA A 140 11.65 4.42 16.01
N GLU A 141 10.84 5.19 15.28
CA GLU A 141 9.88 6.13 15.87
C GLU A 141 8.63 5.43 16.39
N TYR A 142 8.10 4.47 15.62
CA TYR A 142 6.88 3.74 15.94
C TYR A 142 7.17 2.23 16.11
N PRO A 143 7.85 1.83 17.19
CA PRO A 143 8.29 0.45 17.39
C PRO A 143 7.16 -0.54 17.69
N THR A 144 6.02 -0.08 18.23
CA THR A 144 4.95 -0.93 18.76
C THR A 144 3.61 -0.79 18.03
N VAL A 145 2.69 -1.73 18.31
CA VAL A 145 1.30 -1.65 17.82
C VAL A 145 0.57 -0.43 18.40
N GLU A 146 0.90 -0.05 19.64
CA GLU A 146 0.36 1.13 20.31
C GLU A 146 0.79 2.41 19.61
N ASP A 147 2.04 2.49 19.17
CA ASP A 147 2.54 3.63 18.39
C ASP A 147 1.84 3.72 17.03
N LEU A 148 1.65 2.57 16.38
CA LEU A 148 0.87 2.48 15.14
C LEU A 148 -0.58 2.95 15.37
N ARG A 149 -1.21 2.54 16.48
CA ARG A 149 -2.55 2.96 16.85
C ARG A 149 -2.61 4.48 17.05
N ALA A 150 -1.67 5.05 17.78
CA ALA A 150 -1.56 6.49 18.00
C ALA A 150 -1.38 7.25 16.68
N PHE A 151 -0.54 6.74 15.76
CA PHE A 151 -0.35 7.32 14.44
C PHE A 151 -1.65 7.35 13.62
N PHE A 152 -2.46 6.28 13.66
CA PHE A 152 -3.74 6.26 12.92
C PHE A 152 -4.79 7.21 13.49
N GLN A 153 -4.82 7.39 14.82
CA GLN A 153 -5.66 8.38 15.49
C GLN A 153 -5.20 9.82 15.21
N LYS A 154 -3.88 10.03 15.11
CA LYS A 154 -3.28 11.34 14.89
C LYS A 154 -1.93 11.19 14.17
N ASN A 155 -1.92 11.45 12.87
CA ASN A 155 -0.71 11.41 12.04
C ASN A 155 0.22 12.60 12.32
N GLU A 156 1.32 12.69 11.58
CA GLU A 156 2.33 13.74 11.73
C GLU A 156 1.80 15.17 11.43
N PHE A 157 0.62 15.28 10.80
CA PHE A 157 -0.10 16.54 10.59
C PHE A 157 -1.13 16.86 11.67
N GLY A 158 -1.22 16.02 12.71
CA GLY A 158 -2.16 16.20 13.80
C GLY A 158 -3.61 15.84 13.47
N ARG A 159 -3.85 15.06 12.41
CA ARG A 159 -5.19 14.63 11.96
C ARG A 159 -5.34 13.11 12.04
N ARG A 160 -6.55 12.61 12.22
CA ARG A 160 -6.85 11.19 11.99
C ARG A 160 -6.51 10.80 10.57
N VAL A 161 -5.89 9.64 10.38
CA VAL A 161 -5.44 9.20 9.04
C VAL A 161 -6.60 9.13 8.06
N LEU A 162 -7.75 8.59 8.47
CA LEU A 162 -8.95 8.49 7.61
C LEU A 162 -9.43 9.86 7.10
N ASP A 163 -9.37 10.89 7.94
CA ASP A 163 -9.81 12.25 7.63
C ASP A 163 -8.77 13.05 6.84
N HIS A 164 -7.50 12.63 6.89
CA HIS A 164 -6.42 13.21 6.09
C HIS A 164 -6.50 12.77 4.62
N ILE A 165 -7.03 11.56 4.34
CA ILE A 165 -7.08 11.00 2.99
C ILE A 165 -8.14 11.74 2.15
N PRO A 166 -7.80 12.21 0.93
CA PRO A 166 -8.77 12.83 0.03
C PRO A 166 -9.96 11.90 -0.31
N ASP A 167 -11.15 12.47 -0.50
CA ASP A 167 -12.37 11.71 -0.74
C ASP A 167 -12.35 10.86 -2.02
N TRP A 168 -11.63 11.31 -3.04
CA TRP A 168 -11.48 10.57 -4.30
C TRP A 168 -10.61 9.30 -4.15
N LYS A 169 -9.81 9.18 -3.09
CA LYS A 169 -8.90 8.04 -2.86
C LYS A 169 -9.59 6.93 -2.05
N THR A 170 -10.74 6.51 -2.55
CA THR A 170 -11.66 5.57 -1.88
C THR A 170 -11.05 4.22 -1.58
N ASP A 171 -10.20 3.69 -2.48
CA ASP A 171 -9.43 2.45 -2.29
C ASP A 171 -8.54 2.50 -1.03
N VAL A 172 -7.92 3.66 -0.76
CA VAL A 172 -7.11 3.88 0.43
C VAL A 172 -7.99 4.02 1.66
N LYS A 173 -9.11 4.74 1.58
CA LYS A 173 -10.07 4.84 2.70
C LYS A 173 -10.61 3.47 3.10
N ILE A 174 -10.88 2.57 2.14
CA ILE A 174 -11.29 1.18 2.40
C ILE A 174 -10.21 0.45 3.21
N ILE A 175 -8.94 0.57 2.82
CA ILE A 175 -7.83 -0.03 3.56
C ILE A 175 -7.76 0.53 4.97
N VAL A 176 -7.79 1.86 5.13
CA VAL A 176 -7.65 2.50 6.43
C VAL A 176 -8.78 2.14 7.39
N ARG A 177 -10.02 2.08 6.93
CA ARG A 177 -11.15 1.62 7.76
C ARG A 177 -10.94 0.20 8.29
N GLU A 178 -10.41 -0.70 7.46
CA GLU A 178 -10.08 -2.07 7.88
C GLU A 178 -8.90 -2.08 8.87
N ILE A 179 -7.90 -1.21 8.68
CA ILE A 179 -6.79 -1.07 9.64
C ILE A 179 -7.32 -0.58 11.00
N GLU A 180 -8.14 0.47 11.01
CA GLU A 180 -8.74 1.02 12.22
C GLU A 180 -9.60 -0.03 12.93
N SER A 181 -10.39 -0.81 12.18
CA SER A 181 -11.15 -1.94 12.73
C SER A 181 -10.27 -3.02 13.36
N ILE A 182 -9.09 -3.32 12.80
CA ILE A 182 -8.15 -4.32 13.35
C ILE A 182 -7.41 -3.76 14.57
N LEU A 183 -7.15 -2.46 14.59
CA LEU A 183 -6.47 -1.77 15.70
C LEU A 183 -7.43 -1.36 16.83
N GLU A 184 -8.74 -1.50 16.62
CA GLU A 184 -9.82 -1.15 17.56
C GLU A 184 -9.83 0.36 17.89
N ILE A 185 -9.85 1.20 16.86
CA ILE A 185 -9.88 2.69 16.97
C ILE A 185 -10.94 3.36 16.11
#